data_AF-A0A959VTS3-F1
#
_entry.id   AF-A0A959VTS3-F1
#
_cell.length_a   1.000
_cell.length_b   1.000
_cell.length_c   1.000
_cell.angle_alpha   90.00
_cell.angle_beta   90.00
_cell.angle_gamma   90.00
#
_symmetry.space_group_name_H-M   'P 1'
#
loop_
_entity.id
_entity.type
_entity.pdbx_description
1 polymer ?
#
loop_
_entity_poly.entity_id
_entity_poly.type
_entity_poly.pdbx_seq_one_letter_code
_entity_poly.pdbx_strand_id
1 'polypeptide(L)'
;INMGCPVPKVRKTGAGAELLSDPELALDLARAAGEGSGLPVTVKIRSGLMPGDRSGFDLAIRLVEEAGVAAIGFHPRVAKQGHKGQPDYAMARELSGAIDVPLIISGGLSSAESARVAYEESNADAVMIARGSLGYPWVFAELTGREVEPPSRESIMDELAWVMDRAEEHLGEERAGRYLRKFYPWYLDQLDVPKLVRSELCQTAGLDRAREIVAGIRNGEPVIA
;
A
#
# COMPACT_ATOMS: atom_id res chain seq x y z
N ILE A 1 -6.57 -6.66 11.42
CA ILE A 1 -7.87 -6.89 10.74
C ILE A 1 -8.10 -5.84 9.66
N ASN A 2 -8.59 -6.24 8.49
CA ASN A 2 -8.89 -5.32 7.38
C ASN A 2 -10.33 -4.81 7.47
N MET A 3 -10.49 -3.54 7.85
CA MET A 3 -11.75 -2.80 7.86
C MET A 3 -11.72 -1.63 6.87
N GLY A 4 -10.87 -1.68 5.84
CA GLY A 4 -10.61 -0.53 4.96
C GLY A 4 -10.70 -0.80 3.46
N CYS A 5 -10.83 -2.06 3.04
CA CYS A 5 -10.83 -2.41 1.62
C CYS A 5 -12.13 -1.97 0.92
N PRO A 6 -12.09 -1.08 -0.09
CA PRO A 6 -13.28 -0.61 -0.79
C PRO A 6 -13.70 -1.54 -1.95
N VAL A 7 -12.95 -2.63 -2.20
CA VAL A 7 -13.14 -3.49 -3.37
C VAL A 7 -14.52 -4.16 -3.33
N PRO A 8 -15.35 -4.02 -4.39
CA PRO A 8 -16.73 -4.52 -4.36
C PRO A 8 -16.86 -6.01 -4.03
N LYS A 9 -15.98 -6.87 -4.56
CA LYS A 9 -15.99 -8.31 -4.26
C LYS A 9 -15.71 -8.65 -2.80
N VAL A 10 -15.00 -7.78 -2.08
CA VAL A 10 -14.72 -7.93 -0.64
C VAL A 10 -15.91 -7.41 0.16
N ARG A 11 -16.41 -6.22 -0.19
CA ARG A 11 -17.56 -5.62 0.51
C ARG A 11 -18.84 -6.44 0.43
N LYS A 12 -19.09 -7.08 -0.72
CA LYS A 12 -20.27 -7.95 -0.92
C LYS A 12 -20.32 -9.15 0.04
N THR A 13 -19.22 -9.51 0.69
CA THR A 13 -19.17 -10.59 1.69
C THR A 13 -19.28 -10.07 3.12
N GLY A 14 -19.59 -8.78 3.33
CA GLY A 14 -19.60 -8.14 4.65
C GLY A 14 -18.21 -7.82 5.21
N ALA A 15 -17.16 -7.85 4.38
CA ALA A 15 -15.78 -7.65 4.82
C ALA A 15 -15.19 -6.32 4.34
N GLY A 16 -13.99 -5.99 4.84
CA GLY A 16 -13.29 -4.77 4.44
C GLY A 16 -14.03 -3.54 4.93
N ALA A 17 -14.18 -2.54 4.05
CA ALA A 17 -14.87 -1.31 4.44
C ALA A 17 -16.37 -1.50 4.74
N GLU A 18 -16.97 -2.65 4.42
CA GLU A 18 -18.37 -2.91 4.77
C GLU A 18 -18.57 -3.01 6.28
N LEU A 19 -17.54 -3.37 7.06
CA LEU A 19 -17.63 -3.43 8.53
C LEU A 19 -17.91 -2.07 9.18
N LEU A 20 -17.77 -0.95 8.45
CA LEU A 20 -18.11 0.37 8.95
C LEU A 20 -19.63 0.57 9.09
N SER A 21 -20.44 -0.21 8.37
CA SER A 21 -21.91 -0.16 8.50
C SER A 21 -22.44 -1.01 9.65
N ASP A 22 -21.59 -1.86 10.25
CA ASP A 22 -21.90 -2.70 11.41
C ASP A 22 -20.78 -2.63 12.46
N PRO A 23 -20.72 -1.54 13.24
CA PRO A 23 -19.70 -1.34 14.28
C PRO A 23 -19.66 -2.45 15.33
N GLU A 24 -20.80 -3.02 15.71
CA GLU A 24 -20.86 -4.08 16.72
C GLU A 24 -20.17 -5.35 16.22
N LEU A 25 -20.46 -5.76 14.97
CA LEU A 25 -19.74 -6.86 14.34
C LEU A 25 -18.24 -6.60 14.24
N ALA A 26 -17.84 -5.36 13.92
CA ALA A 26 -16.43 -4.99 13.84
C ALA A 26 -15.71 -5.14 15.19
N LEU A 27 -16.36 -4.75 16.30
CA LEU A 27 -15.85 -4.91 17.65
C LEU A 27 -15.76 -6.38 18.05
N ASP A 28 -16.81 -7.17 17.79
CA ASP A 28 -16.83 -8.60 18.12
C ASP A 28 -15.73 -9.37 17.37
N LEU A 29 -15.48 -9.02 16.10
CA LEU A 29 -14.37 -9.60 15.32
C LEU A 29 -13.00 -9.24 15.91
N ALA A 30 -12.83 -8.00 16.39
CA ALA A 30 -11.59 -7.56 17.01
C ALA A 30 -11.33 -8.29 18.35
N ARG A 31 -12.36 -8.42 19.20
CA ARG A 31 -12.29 -9.18 20.46
C ARG A 31 -11.98 -10.65 20.21
N ALA A 32 -12.74 -11.30 19.32
CA ALA A 32 -12.54 -12.71 18.98
C ALA A 32 -11.14 -12.98 18.41
N ALA A 33 -10.60 -12.07 17.60
CA ALA A 33 -9.24 -12.19 17.11
C ALA A 33 -8.19 -12.07 18.23
N GLY A 34 -8.42 -11.17 19.20
CA GLY A 34 -7.54 -10.99 20.35
C GLY A 34 -7.55 -12.22 21.26
N GLU A 35 -8.74 -12.66 21.66
CA GLU A 35 -8.95 -13.87 22.47
C GLU A 35 -8.38 -15.12 21.80
N GLY A 36 -8.68 -15.32 20.51
CA GLY A 36 -8.27 -16.51 19.78
C GLY A 36 -6.77 -16.58 19.48
N SER A 37 -6.11 -15.42 19.32
CA SER A 37 -4.67 -15.38 19.04
C SER A 37 -3.81 -15.29 20.29
N GLY A 38 -4.30 -14.67 21.37
CA GLY A 38 -3.50 -14.29 22.54
C GLY A 38 -2.43 -13.25 22.23
N LEU A 39 -2.52 -12.57 21.07
CA LEU A 39 -1.54 -11.61 20.57
C LEU A 39 -2.17 -10.22 20.35
N PRO A 40 -1.36 -9.14 20.34
CA PRO A 40 -1.86 -7.80 20.02
C PRO A 40 -2.54 -7.76 18.65
N VAL A 41 -3.80 -7.30 18.61
CA VAL A 41 -4.57 -7.13 17.38
C VAL A 41 -4.49 -5.70 16.90
N THR A 42 -4.12 -5.48 15.64
CA THR A 42 -4.17 -4.17 14.99
C THR A 42 -5.29 -4.11 13.97
N VAL A 43 -5.86 -2.93 13.72
CA VAL A 43 -6.93 -2.75 12.73
C VAL A 43 -6.54 -1.71 11.69
N LYS A 44 -6.76 -2.01 10.41
CA LYS A 44 -6.61 -1.03 9.33
C LYS A 44 -7.98 -0.60 8.82
N ILE A 45 -8.30 0.68 8.91
CA ILE A 45 -9.63 1.25 8.63
C ILE A 45 -9.54 2.48 7.71
N ARG A 46 -10.68 2.85 7.12
CA ARG A 46 -10.86 4.12 6.37
C ARG A 46 -11.67 5.11 7.21
N SER A 47 -11.69 6.38 6.85
CA SER A 47 -12.47 7.40 7.60
C SER A 47 -13.99 7.21 7.56
N GLY A 48 -14.51 6.56 6.52
CA GLY A 48 -15.96 6.38 6.32
C GLY A 48 -16.27 5.63 5.02
N LEU A 49 -17.55 5.50 4.69
CA LEU A 49 -18.02 4.88 3.45
C LEU A 49 -18.16 5.89 2.31
N MET A 50 -18.67 7.09 2.59
CA MET A 50 -18.99 8.14 1.61
C MET A 50 -18.52 9.53 2.07
N PRO A 51 -18.35 10.51 1.17
CA PRO A 51 -17.95 11.87 1.57
C PRO A 51 -18.87 12.46 2.65
N GLY A 52 -18.28 13.06 3.69
CA GLY A 52 -19.01 13.60 4.86
C GLY A 52 -19.27 12.58 5.98
N ASP A 53 -19.04 11.29 5.73
CA ASP A 53 -19.15 10.22 6.72
C ASP A 53 -17.89 10.15 7.62
N ARG A 54 -18.12 9.92 8.92
CA ARG A 54 -17.09 9.74 9.96
C ARG A 54 -17.19 8.38 10.66
N SER A 55 -18.03 7.47 10.18
CA SER A 55 -18.24 6.14 10.78
C SER A 55 -16.96 5.36 11.08
N GLY A 56 -15.94 5.46 10.21
CA GLY A 56 -14.68 4.78 10.42
C GLY A 56 -13.73 5.51 11.38
N PHE A 57 -13.87 6.83 11.55
CA PHE A 57 -13.23 7.58 12.62
C PHE A 57 -13.84 7.18 13.98
N ASP A 58 -15.16 7.18 14.09
CA ASP A 58 -15.87 6.85 15.33
C ASP A 58 -15.60 5.40 15.74
N LEU A 59 -15.64 4.48 14.77
CA LEU A 59 -15.30 3.06 15.00
C LEU A 59 -13.83 2.87 15.41
N ALA A 60 -12.89 3.68 14.93
CA ALA A 60 -11.50 3.57 15.35
C ALA A 60 -11.33 3.84 16.86
N ILE A 61 -12.04 4.82 17.41
CA ILE A 61 -12.06 5.11 18.85
C ILE A 61 -12.65 3.92 19.61
N ARG A 62 -13.83 3.45 19.21
CA ARG A 62 -14.50 2.31 19.84
C ARG A 62 -13.66 1.03 19.81
N LEU A 63 -12.91 0.78 18.73
CA LEU A 63 -12.03 -0.38 18.64
C LEU A 63 -10.92 -0.36 19.70
N VAL A 64 -10.42 0.82 20.05
CA VAL A 64 -9.42 0.99 21.11
C VAL A 64 -10.09 0.80 22.47
N GLU A 65 -11.15 1.56 22.74
CA GLU A 65 -11.81 1.60 24.06
C GLU A 65 -12.52 0.29 24.43
N GLU A 66 -13.20 -0.34 23.47
CA GLU A 66 -14.11 -1.45 23.74
C GLU A 66 -13.60 -2.82 23.28
N ALA A 67 -12.64 -2.86 22.36
CA ALA A 67 -12.05 -4.09 21.84
C ALA A 67 -10.55 -4.23 22.13
N GLY A 68 -9.90 -3.21 22.71
CA GLY A 68 -8.51 -3.27 23.15
C GLY A 68 -7.53 -3.49 22.00
N VAL A 69 -7.80 -2.94 20.81
CA VAL A 69 -6.87 -3.07 19.68
C VAL A 69 -5.57 -2.31 19.97
N ALA A 70 -4.44 -2.91 19.63
CA ALA A 70 -3.12 -2.43 20.00
C ALA A 70 -2.57 -1.34 19.07
N ALA A 71 -3.15 -1.12 17.90
CA ALA A 71 -2.81 -0.02 16.99
C ALA A 71 -3.87 0.15 15.89
N ILE A 72 -3.98 1.36 15.36
CA ILE A 72 -4.88 1.72 14.26
C ILE A 72 -4.08 2.14 13.02
N GLY A 73 -4.23 1.40 11.92
CA GLY A 73 -3.82 1.84 10.59
C GLY A 73 -4.93 2.65 9.92
N PHE A 74 -4.79 3.97 9.85
CA PHE A 74 -5.84 4.85 9.32
C PHE A 74 -5.57 5.26 7.88
N HIS A 75 -6.59 5.20 7.03
CA HIS A 75 -6.58 5.84 5.71
C HIS A 75 -7.68 6.91 5.72
N PRO A 76 -7.35 8.22 5.82
CA PRO A 76 -8.34 9.28 5.91
C PRO A 76 -8.92 9.63 4.53
N ARG A 77 -9.42 8.60 3.85
CA ARG A 77 -10.28 8.70 2.68
C ARG A 77 -11.43 7.75 2.88
N VAL A 78 -12.61 8.20 2.52
CA VAL A 78 -13.80 7.35 2.55
C VAL A 78 -13.71 6.27 1.47
N ALA A 79 -14.37 5.13 1.66
CA ALA A 79 -14.29 3.99 0.75
C ALA A 79 -14.63 4.36 -0.70
N LYS A 80 -15.68 5.17 -0.91
CA LYS A 80 -16.14 5.62 -2.23
C LYS A 80 -15.12 6.44 -3.01
N GLN A 81 -14.22 7.17 -2.34
CA GLN A 81 -13.15 7.94 -2.99
C GLN A 81 -12.05 7.04 -3.58
N GLY A 82 -11.90 5.82 -3.06
CA GLY A 82 -10.82 4.91 -3.45
C GLY A 82 -9.45 5.55 -3.24
N HIS A 83 -8.80 5.94 -4.35
CA HIS A 83 -7.47 6.54 -4.38
C HIS A 83 -7.44 8.00 -4.87
N LYS A 84 -8.61 8.60 -5.13
CA LYS A 84 -8.72 9.97 -5.65
C LYS A 84 -8.67 11.00 -4.52
N GLY A 85 -8.20 12.20 -4.85
CA GLY A 85 -8.15 13.35 -3.93
C GLY A 85 -7.08 13.23 -2.85
N GLN A 86 -6.92 14.30 -2.07
CA GLN A 86 -6.01 14.34 -0.93
C GLN A 86 -6.65 13.60 0.27
N PRO A 87 -5.89 12.76 1.01
CA PRO A 87 -6.35 12.25 2.30
C PRO A 87 -6.50 13.38 3.32
N ASP A 88 -7.45 13.26 4.22
CA ASP A 88 -7.73 14.25 5.27
C ASP A 88 -6.80 14.06 6.48
N TYR A 89 -5.60 14.64 6.42
CA TYR A 89 -4.64 14.52 7.51
C TYR A 89 -5.05 15.28 8.77
N ALA A 90 -5.93 16.30 8.67
CA ALA A 90 -6.50 16.97 9.83
C ALA A 90 -7.42 16.03 10.64
N MET A 91 -8.23 15.22 9.95
CA MET A 91 -9.02 14.16 10.60
C MET A 91 -8.12 13.10 11.25
N ALA A 92 -6.99 12.76 10.63
CA ALA A 92 -6.03 11.85 11.24
C ALA A 92 -5.39 12.45 12.50
N ARG A 93 -5.10 13.75 12.51
CA ARG A 93 -4.62 14.50 13.69
C ARG A 93 -5.63 14.51 14.82
N GLU A 94 -6.90 14.71 14.49
CA GLU A 94 -7.99 14.61 15.46
C GLU A 94 -8.05 13.20 16.07
N LEU A 95 -7.92 12.15 15.25
CA LEU A 95 -7.94 10.77 15.72
C LEU A 95 -6.72 10.44 16.60
N SER A 96 -5.53 10.89 16.21
CA SER A 96 -4.29 10.75 17.00
C SER A 96 -4.44 11.32 18.42
N GLY A 97 -5.15 12.45 18.56
CA GLY A 97 -5.43 13.04 19.88
C GLY A 97 -6.56 12.35 20.67
N ALA A 98 -7.33 11.46 20.04
CA ALA A 98 -8.50 10.81 20.63
C ALA A 98 -8.25 9.36 21.06
N ILE A 99 -7.13 8.75 20.69
CA ILE A 99 -6.76 7.38 21.06
C ILE A 99 -5.39 7.35 21.76
N ASP A 100 -5.17 6.35 22.62
CA ASP A 100 -3.95 6.18 23.41
C ASP A 100 -3.04 5.06 22.87
N VAL A 101 -3.34 4.52 21.69
CA VAL A 101 -2.55 3.50 20.99
C VAL A 101 -1.92 4.07 19.71
N PRO A 102 -0.84 3.47 19.18
CA PRO A 102 -0.19 3.97 17.98
C PRO A 102 -1.14 4.11 16.78
N LEU A 103 -1.13 5.29 16.17
CA LEU A 103 -1.78 5.59 14.91
C LEU A 103 -0.77 5.48 13.76
N ILE A 104 -1.05 4.63 12.78
CA ILE A 104 -0.27 4.50 11.54
C ILE A 104 -1.03 5.09 10.38
N ILE A 105 -0.56 6.22 9.83
CA ILE A 105 -1.25 6.91 8.73
C ILE A 105 -0.90 6.31 7.37
N SER A 106 -1.86 6.28 6.45
CA SER A 106 -1.69 5.75 5.09
C SER A 106 -2.46 6.54 4.03
N GLY A 107 -2.01 6.40 2.78
CA GLY A 107 -2.65 7.01 1.61
C GLY A 107 -2.07 8.37 1.27
N GLY A 108 -1.93 8.67 -0.03
CA GLY A 108 -1.31 9.94 -0.48
C GLY A 108 0.22 9.97 -0.40
N LEU A 109 0.84 8.88 0.04
CA LEU A 109 2.29 8.76 0.25
C LEU A 109 2.97 8.21 -1.01
N SER A 110 3.30 9.07 -1.96
CA SER A 110 3.94 8.71 -3.24
C SER A 110 5.44 8.97 -3.31
N SER A 111 5.99 9.67 -2.33
CA SER A 111 7.42 10.00 -2.19
C SER A 111 7.76 10.14 -0.70
N ALA A 112 9.05 10.12 -0.35
CA ALA A 112 9.49 10.41 1.02
C ALA A 112 9.03 11.79 1.49
N GLU A 113 9.07 12.81 0.64
CA GLU A 113 8.56 14.15 0.95
C GLU A 113 7.07 14.13 1.32
N SER A 114 6.21 13.55 0.46
CA SER A 114 4.77 13.45 0.73
C SER A 114 4.46 12.65 1.99
N ALA A 115 5.32 11.68 2.33
CA ALA A 115 5.21 10.89 3.54
C ALA A 115 5.61 11.68 4.80
N ARG A 116 6.66 12.50 4.74
CA ARG A 116 7.06 13.42 5.83
C ARG A 116 5.97 14.46 6.10
N VAL A 117 5.43 15.08 5.06
CA VAL A 117 4.31 16.04 5.19
C VAL A 117 3.10 15.38 5.85
N ALA A 118 2.72 14.18 5.40
CA ALA A 118 1.60 13.45 5.99
C ALA A 118 1.85 13.09 7.46
N TYR A 119 3.08 12.68 7.81
CA TYR A 119 3.47 12.38 9.18
C TYR A 119 3.35 13.61 10.08
N GLU A 120 3.88 14.75 9.65
CA GLU A 120 3.85 16.02 10.39
C GLU A 120 2.41 16.56 10.55
N GLU A 121 1.62 16.57 9.48
CA GLU A 121 0.25 17.10 9.53
C GLU A 121 -0.71 16.22 10.34
N SER A 122 -0.53 14.91 10.31
CA SER A 122 -1.41 13.95 10.99
C SER A 122 -1.07 13.71 12.46
N ASN A 123 0.10 14.12 12.95
CA ASN A 123 0.59 13.77 14.29
C ASN A 123 0.54 12.24 14.56
N ALA A 124 0.68 11.42 13.53
CA ALA A 124 0.67 9.97 13.64
C ALA A 124 2.02 9.45 14.16
N ASP A 125 2.02 8.26 14.76
CA ASP A 125 3.22 7.61 15.27
C ASP A 125 4.05 6.93 14.17
N ALA A 126 3.41 6.58 13.05
CA ALA A 126 4.07 5.96 11.91
C ALA A 126 3.35 6.22 10.58
N VAL A 127 4.05 5.96 9.47
CA VAL A 127 3.48 5.96 8.12
C VAL A 127 3.47 4.55 7.51
N MET A 128 2.43 4.23 6.74
CA MET A 128 2.31 3.00 5.96
C MET A 128 2.24 3.33 4.47
N ILE A 129 3.33 3.06 3.76
CA ILE A 129 3.50 3.34 2.34
C ILE A 129 3.15 2.08 1.54
N ALA A 130 2.34 2.27 0.49
CA ALA A 130 1.91 1.18 -0.39
C ALA A 130 2.31 1.46 -1.84
N ARG A 131 1.53 2.23 -2.60
CA ARG A 131 1.83 2.47 -4.02
C ARG A 131 3.13 3.25 -4.25
N GLY A 132 3.51 4.12 -3.32
CA GLY A 132 4.75 4.91 -3.42
C GLY A 132 6.03 4.09 -3.26
N SER A 133 5.97 2.85 -2.77
CA SER A 133 7.13 1.97 -2.68
C SER A 133 7.25 0.99 -3.86
N LEU A 134 6.22 0.88 -4.71
CA LEU A 134 6.25 0.01 -5.86
C LEU A 134 7.20 0.60 -6.91
N GLY A 135 8.18 -0.18 -7.35
CA GLY A 135 9.25 0.29 -8.24
C GLY A 135 10.26 1.24 -7.58
N TYR A 136 10.07 1.58 -6.30
CA TYR A 136 10.94 2.49 -5.56
C TYR A 136 11.03 2.13 -4.07
N PRO A 137 11.55 0.95 -3.70
CA PRO A 137 11.70 0.54 -2.30
C PRO A 137 12.63 1.44 -1.48
N TRP A 138 13.52 2.20 -2.11
CA TRP A 138 14.46 3.13 -1.44
C TRP A 138 13.76 4.20 -0.59
N VAL A 139 12.47 4.48 -0.83
CA VAL A 139 11.66 5.40 -0.01
C VAL A 139 11.73 5.09 1.49
N PHE A 140 11.85 3.81 1.88
CA PHE A 140 11.96 3.43 3.29
C PHE A 140 13.31 3.83 3.91
N ALA A 141 14.39 3.73 3.15
CA ALA A 141 15.72 4.17 3.59
C ALA A 141 15.78 5.70 3.68
N GLU A 142 15.24 6.41 2.69
CA GLU A 142 15.11 7.88 2.69
C GLU A 142 14.36 8.39 3.93
N LEU A 143 13.26 7.72 4.32
CA LEU A 143 12.44 8.13 5.46
C LEU A 143 13.08 7.82 6.81
N THR A 144 13.91 6.79 6.90
CA THR A 144 14.59 6.40 8.15
C THR A 144 15.91 7.15 8.37
N GLY A 145 16.24 8.12 7.51
CA GLY A 145 17.47 8.90 7.62
C GLY A 145 18.73 8.08 7.32
N ARG A 146 18.58 6.91 6.71
CA ARG A 146 19.71 6.20 6.10
C ARG A 146 20.09 7.00 4.86
N GLU A 147 21.35 7.40 4.76
CA GLU A 147 21.83 8.17 3.61
C GLU A 147 21.64 7.33 2.35
N VAL A 148 20.79 7.82 1.44
CA VAL A 148 20.57 7.20 0.14
C VAL A 148 20.76 8.31 -0.89
N GLU A 149 21.81 8.19 -1.69
CA GLU A 149 21.80 8.84 -2.99
C GLU A 149 20.60 8.29 -3.78
N PRO A 150 19.94 9.10 -4.64
CA PRO A 150 18.93 8.57 -5.54
C PRO A 150 19.46 7.31 -6.26
N PRO A 151 18.67 6.23 -6.38
CA PRO A 151 19.16 4.98 -6.92
C PRO A 151 19.65 5.19 -8.35
N SER A 152 20.84 4.67 -8.65
CA SER A 152 21.35 4.70 -10.02
C SER A 152 20.43 3.88 -10.94
N ARG A 153 20.49 4.17 -12.25
CA ARG A 153 19.81 3.36 -13.27
C ARG A 153 20.10 1.87 -13.09
N GLU A 154 21.37 1.52 -12.81
CA GLU A 154 21.78 0.13 -12.60
C GLU A 154 21.12 -0.49 -11.36
N SER A 155 21.05 0.27 -10.25
CA SER A 155 20.40 -0.20 -9.02
C SER A 155 18.91 -0.50 -9.23
N ILE A 156 18.22 0.30 -10.04
CA ILE A 156 16.82 0.07 -10.41
C ILE A 156 16.67 -1.19 -11.26
N MET A 157 17.60 -1.43 -12.19
CA MET A 157 17.62 -2.63 -13.03
C MET A 157 17.92 -3.89 -12.21
N ASP A 158 18.86 -3.82 -11.26
CA ASP A 158 19.19 -4.92 -10.35
C ASP A 158 18.00 -5.29 -9.47
N GLU A 159 17.32 -4.31 -8.89
CA GLU A 159 16.12 -4.55 -8.10
C GLU A 159 14.98 -5.15 -8.94
N LEU A 160 14.79 -4.68 -10.18
CA LEU A 160 13.79 -5.26 -11.08
C LEU A 160 14.12 -6.73 -11.39
N ALA A 161 15.37 -7.05 -11.71
CA ALA A 161 15.80 -8.43 -11.94
C ALA A 161 15.61 -9.29 -10.69
N TRP A 162 15.97 -8.77 -9.51
CA TRP A 162 15.75 -9.45 -8.24
C TRP A 162 14.26 -9.72 -7.98
N VAL A 163 13.37 -8.75 -8.22
CA VAL A 163 11.92 -8.94 -8.08
C VAL A 163 11.39 -10.01 -9.04
N MET A 164 11.92 -10.07 -10.27
CA MET A 164 11.55 -11.12 -11.22
C MET A 164 11.94 -12.51 -10.70
N ASP A 165 13.17 -12.65 -10.19
CA ASP A 165 13.67 -13.90 -9.60
C ASP A 165 12.84 -14.32 -8.39
N ARG A 166 12.53 -13.39 -7.46
CA ARG A 166 11.71 -13.69 -6.28
C ARG A 166 10.28 -14.09 -6.65
N ALA A 167 9.72 -13.45 -7.66
CA ALA A 167 8.38 -13.81 -8.12
C ALA A 167 8.36 -15.22 -8.72
N GLU A 168 9.37 -15.60 -9.50
CA GLU A 168 9.53 -16.95 -10.02
C GLU A 168 9.68 -17.97 -8.88
N GLU A 169 10.57 -17.71 -7.95
CA GLU A 169 10.84 -18.57 -6.79
C GLU A 169 9.56 -18.86 -5.98
N HIS A 170 8.75 -17.83 -5.70
CA HIS A 170 7.58 -17.97 -4.83
C HIS A 170 6.28 -18.35 -5.55
N LEU A 171 6.15 -18.06 -6.84
CA LEU A 171 4.90 -18.26 -7.58
C LEU A 171 5.01 -19.34 -8.66
N GLY A 172 6.23 -19.76 -9.02
CA GLY A 172 6.52 -20.52 -10.22
C GLY A 172 6.48 -19.65 -11.47
N GLU A 173 7.21 -20.06 -12.50
CA GLU A 173 7.44 -19.31 -13.75
C GLU A 173 6.14 -18.78 -14.39
N GLU A 174 5.16 -19.65 -14.63
CA GLU A 174 3.92 -19.30 -15.35
C GLU A 174 3.10 -18.24 -14.59
N ARG A 175 3.00 -18.36 -13.27
CA ARG A 175 2.25 -17.41 -12.44
C ARG A 175 3.05 -16.12 -12.24
N ALA A 176 4.36 -16.20 -12.09
CA ALA A 176 5.25 -15.05 -11.98
C ALA A 176 5.17 -14.17 -13.23
N GLY A 177 5.27 -14.77 -14.42
CA GLY A 177 5.17 -14.05 -15.69
C GLY A 177 3.88 -13.22 -15.81
N ARG A 178 2.73 -13.79 -15.41
CA ARG A 178 1.45 -13.04 -15.35
C ARG A 178 1.40 -12.00 -14.25
N TYR A 179 1.93 -12.33 -13.07
CA TYR A 179 1.88 -11.48 -11.88
C TYR A 179 2.73 -10.21 -12.04
N LEU A 180 3.92 -10.31 -12.64
CA LEU A 180 4.89 -9.24 -12.80
C LEU A 180 4.46 -8.16 -13.80
N ARG A 181 3.58 -8.49 -14.77
CA ARG A 181 3.07 -7.53 -15.77
C ARG A 181 2.48 -6.26 -15.15
N LYS A 182 1.89 -6.36 -13.96
CA LYS A 182 1.35 -5.19 -13.25
C LYS A 182 2.42 -4.34 -12.56
N PHE A 183 3.62 -4.88 -12.35
CA PHE A 183 4.71 -4.22 -11.63
C PHE A 183 5.68 -3.47 -12.52
N TYR A 184 5.96 -3.99 -13.72
CA TYR A 184 6.90 -3.36 -14.65
C TYR A 184 6.68 -1.86 -14.84
N PRO A 185 5.44 -1.35 -15.00
CA PRO A 185 5.22 0.09 -15.13
C PRO A 185 5.89 0.94 -14.05
N TRP A 186 5.89 0.50 -12.79
CA TRP A 186 6.48 1.28 -11.70
C TRP A 186 8.01 1.41 -11.79
N TYR A 187 8.69 0.38 -12.30
CA TYR A 187 10.14 0.44 -12.54
C TYR A 187 10.47 1.22 -13.82
N LEU A 188 9.72 0.97 -14.90
CA LEU A 188 9.97 1.61 -16.19
C LEU A 188 9.75 3.13 -16.17
N ASP A 189 8.80 3.60 -15.36
CA ASP A 189 8.56 5.02 -15.15
C ASP A 189 9.76 5.73 -14.47
N GLN A 190 10.65 5.00 -13.79
CA GLN A 190 11.91 5.52 -13.23
C GLN A 190 13.09 5.49 -14.22
N LEU A 191 12.94 4.76 -15.33
CA LEU A 191 14.02 4.47 -16.28
C LEU A 191 13.85 5.20 -17.62
N ASP A 192 12.84 6.07 -17.72
CA ASP A 192 12.46 6.81 -18.94
C ASP A 192 12.33 5.92 -20.19
N VAL A 193 11.82 4.70 -19.99
CA VAL A 193 11.71 3.71 -21.07
C VAL A 193 10.57 4.06 -22.03
N PRO A 194 10.76 3.94 -23.36
CA PRO A 194 9.70 4.23 -24.33
C PRO A 194 8.41 3.46 -24.07
N LYS A 195 7.27 4.12 -24.29
CA LYS A 195 5.92 3.53 -24.08
C LYS A 195 5.71 2.21 -24.81
N LEU A 196 6.33 2.04 -25.98
CA LEU A 196 6.21 0.82 -26.77
C LEU A 196 6.86 -0.38 -26.05
N VAL A 197 8.05 -0.19 -25.48
CA VAL A 197 8.77 -1.22 -24.69
C VAL A 197 7.99 -1.56 -23.42
N ARG A 198 7.44 -0.53 -22.75
CA ARG A 198 6.53 -0.73 -21.62
C ARG A 198 5.32 -1.59 -21.99
N SER A 199 4.70 -1.29 -23.13
CA SER A 199 3.53 -2.02 -23.62
C SER A 199 3.84 -3.49 -23.90
N GLU A 200 5.00 -3.77 -24.53
CA GLU A 200 5.46 -5.13 -24.79
C GLU A 200 5.74 -5.89 -23.50
N LEU A 201 6.48 -5.28 -22.56
CA LEU A 201 6.82 -5.92 -21.28
C LEU A 201 5.57 -6.27 -20.45
N CYS A 202 4.51 -5.46 -20.53
CA CYS A 202 3.23 -5.71 -19.86
C CYS A 202 2.37 -6.80 -20.54
N GLN A 203 2.73 -7.23 -21.75
CA GLN A 203 1.98 -8.19 -22.56
C GLN A 203 2.77 -9.47 -22.88
N THR A 204 4.01 -9.59 -22.39
CA THR A 204 4.89 -10.74 -22.66
C THR A 204 4.22 -12.07 -22.36
N ALA A 205 4.47 -13.08 -23.21
CA ALA A 205 3.88 -14.40 -23.06
C ALA A 205 4.37 -15.14 -21.80
N GLY A 206 5.62 -14.91 -21.38
CA GLY A 206 6.27 -15.59 -20.26
C GLY A 206 7.46 -14.81 -19.70
N LEU A 207 8.08 -15.38 -18.67
CA LEU A 207 9.14 -14.71 -17.91
C LEU A 207 10.44 -14.58 -18.72
N ASP A 208 10.78 -15.57 -19.55
CA ASP A 208 11.97 -15.54 -20.41
C ASP A 208 11.99 -14.32 -21.34
N ARG A 209 10.89 -14.10 -22.09
CA ARG A 209 10.77 -12.93 -22.95
C ARG A 209 10.83 -11.63 -22.15
N ALA A 210 10.30 -11.61 -20.93
CA ALA A 210 10.43 -10.44 -20.06
C ALA A 210 11.89 -10.18 -19.67
N ARG A 211 12.66 -11.23 -19.36
CA ARG A 211 14.10 -11.13 -19.03
C ARG A 211 14.92 -10.61 -20.22
N GLU A 212 14.63 -11.08 -21.43
CA GLU A 212 15.26 -10.58 -22.67
C GLU A 212 15.02 -9.07 -22.85
N ILE A 213 13.76 -8.63 -22.69
CA ILE A 213 13.39 -7.22 -22.80
C ILE A 213 14.14 -6.39 -21.75
N VAL A 214 14.17 -6.85 -20.49
CA VAL A 214 14.88 -6.18 -19.41
C VAL A 214 16.39 -6.11 -19.67
N ALA A 215 16.99 -7.17 -20.20
CA ALA A 215 18.40 -7.17 -20.61
C ALA A 215 18.67 -6.15 -21.72
N GLY A 216 17.79 -6.07 -22.73
CA GLY A 216 17.91 -5.06 -23.79
C GLY A 216 17.81 -3.63 -23.26
N ILE A 217 16.89 -3.37 -22.32
CA ILE A 217 16.78 -2.06 -21.62
C ILE A 217 18.07 -1.71 -20.87
N ARG A 218 18.71 -2.70 -20.24
CA ARG A 218 19.97 -2.52 -19.50
C ARG A 218 21.11 -2.12 -20.45
N ASN A 219 21.23 -2.83 -21.58
CA ASN A 219 22.33 -2.64 -22.52
C ASN A 219 22.14 -1.47 -23.50
N GLY A 220 20.95 -0.85 -23.52
CA GLY A 220 20.61 0.19 -24.51
C GLY A 220 20.38 -0.37 -25.91
N GLU A 221 20.02 -1.65 -26.00
CA GLU A 221 19.78 -2.34 -27.27
C GLU A 221 18.35 -2.08 -27.79
N PRO A 222 18.11 -2.21 -29.10
CA PRO A 222 16.76 -2.21 -29.65
C PRO A 222 15.97 -3.39 -29.07
N VAL A 223 15.01 -3.08 -28.21
CA VAL A 223 14.22 -4.10 -27.50
C VAL A 223 13.09 -4.66 -28.36
N ILE A 224 12.76 -3.95 -29.44
CA ILE A 224 11.64 -4.21 -30.34
C ILE A 224 12.19 -4.28 -31.76
N ALA A 225 11.86 -5.35 -32.47
CA ALA A 225 12.17 -5.54 -33.88
C ALA A 225 11.18 -4.79 -34.77
#